data_AF-A0AA38LBR9-F1
#
_entry.id   AF-A0AA38LBR9-F1
#
_cell.length_a   1.000
_cell.length_b   1.000
_cell.length_c   1.000
_cell.angle_alpha   90.00
_cell.angle_beta   90.00
_cell.angle_gamma   90.00
#
_symmetry.space_group_name_H-M   'P 1'
#
loop_
_entity.id
_entity.type
_entity.pdbx_description
1 polymer ?
#
loop_
_entity_poly.entity_id
_entity_poly.type
_entity_poly.pdbx_seq_one_letter_code
_entity_poly.pdbx_strand_id
1 'polypeptide(L)'
;GLDDIHVIEISLTDKPLWYKEKVYPTGKVPALEHNGKVIGESLDILEYLDLEFGGPKICPVEPENKKIASDLLKHTDTFVKAGFSALSTKDAKPTQIEQNFGT
;
A
#
# COMPACT_ATOMS: atom_id res chain seq x y z
N GLY A 1 2.42 20.35 4.93
CA GLY A 1 3.57 19.48 4.59
C GLY A 1 3.22 18.06 4.97
N LEU A 2 4.13 17.10 4.82
CA LEU A 2 3.92 15.72 5.31
C LEU A 2 3.73 15.63 6.84
N ASP A 3 3.92 16.75 7.55
CA ASP A 3 3.72 16.89 9.00
C ASP A 3 2.25 16.76 9.45
N ASP A 4 1.30 16.73 8.52
CA ASP A 4 -0.13 16.54 8.80
C ASP A 4 -0.69 15.39 7.94
N ILE A 5 -0.27 14.16 8.27
CA ILE A 5 -0.76 12.94 7.64
C ILE A 5 -1.67 12.18 8.61
N HIS A 6 -2.88 11.89 8.15
CA HIS A 6 -3.85 11.08 8.88
C HIS A 6 -3.88 9.68 8.28
N VAL A 7 -3.47 8.68 9.06
CA VAL A 7 -3.46 7.28 8.64
C VAL A 7 -4.76 6.62 9.08
N ILE A 8 -5.49 6.05 8.12
CA ILE A 8 -6.67 5.24 8.37
C ILE A 8 -6.35 3.80 8.00
N GLU A 9 -6.39 2.91 8.99
CA GLU A 9 -6.18 1.49 8.76
C GLU A 9 -7.42 0.85 8.12
N ILE A 10 -7.22 0.11 7.03
CA ILE A 10 -8.28 -0.62 6.34
C ILE A 10 -8.02 -2.12 6.52
N SER A 11 -8.92 -2.78 7.26
CA SER A 11 -8.89 -4.25 7.40
C SER A 11 -8.99 -4.91 6.02
N LEU A 12 -8.03 -5.79 5.70
CA LEU A 12 -8.03 -6.49 4.41
C LEU A 12 -9.09 -7.58 4.31
N THR A 13 -9.49 -8.16 5.45
CA THR A 13 -10.50 -9.22 5.55
C THR A 13 -11.91 -8.66 5.57
N ASP A 14 -12.11 -7.55 6.28
CA ASP A 14 -13.41 -6.89 6.45
C ASP A 14 -13.29 -5.41 6.09
N LYS A 15 -13.25 -5.13 4.79
CA LYS A 15 -13.09 -3.76 4.29
C LYS A 15 -14.38 -2.98 4.53
N PRO A 16 -14.33 -1.79 5.17
CA PRO A 16 -15.52 -1.01 5.41
C PRO A 16 -16.14 -0.53 4.09
N LEU A 17 -17.47 -0.56 4.01
CA LEU A 17 -18.21 -0.25 2.78
C LEU A 17 -17.91 1.16 2.25
N TRP A 18 -17.82 2.14 3.17
CA TRP A 18 -17.56 3.54 2.82
C TRP A 18 -16.24 3.73 2.05
N TYR A 19 -15.24 2.87 2.26
CA TYR A 19 -13.94 3.02 1.60
C TYR A 19 -14.07 2.80 0.09
N LYS A 20 -14.80 1.77 -0.34
CA LYS A 20 -15.06 1.51 -1.75
C LYS A 20 -16.02 2.52 -2.36
N GLU A 21 -17.04 2.93 -1.60
CA GLU A 21 -18.08 3.83 -2.12
C GLU A 21 -17.60 5.28 -2.25
N LYS A 22 -16.74 5.74 -1.34
CA LYS A 22 -16.43 7.17 -1.19
C LYS A 22 -14.97 7.53 -1.42
N VAL A 23 -14.04 6.59 -1.24
CA VAL A 23 -12.60 6.88 -1.34
C VAL A 23 -12.01 6.21 -2.58
N TYR A 24 -11.88 4.88 -2.57
CA TYR A 24 -11.21 4.18 -3.66
C TYR A 24 -12.02 2.96 -4.14
N PRO A 25 -12.76 3.08 -5.25
CA PRO A 25 -13.68 2.05 -5.74
C PRO A 25 -13.06 0.67 -5.98
N THR A 26 -11.79 0.61 -6.38
CA THR A 26 -11.07 -0.65 -6.55
C THR A 26 -10.91 -1.41 -5.22
N GLY A 27 -11.02 -0.72 -4.08
CA GLY A 27 -10.94 -1.31 -2.75
C GLY A 27 -9.56 -1.88 -2.40
N LYS A 28 -8.54 -1.56 -3.19
CA LYS A 28 -7.14 -1.87 -2.90
C LYS A 28 -6.56 -0.85 -1.93
N VAL A 29 -5.44 -1.20 -1.31
CA VAL A 29 -4.61 -0.29 -0.52
C VAL A 29 -3.16 -0.40 -0.99
N PRO A 30 -2.32 0.64 -0.77
CA PRO A 30 -2.68 1.95 -0.24
C PRO A 30 -3.52 2.79 -1.23
N ALA A 31 -4.23 3.78 -0.68
CA ALA A 31 -4.80 4.90 -1.42
C ALA A 31 -4.48 6.19 -0.64
N LEU A 32 -4.16 7.26 -1.38
CA LEU A 32 -3.84 8.57 -0.84
C LEU A 32 -4.93 9.56 -1.25
N GLU A 33 -5.45 10.33 -0.31
CA GLU A 33 -6.30 11.49 -0.58
C GLU A 33 -5.55 12.77 -0.22
N HIS A 34 -5.43 13.69 -1.17
CA HIS A 34 -4.85 15.01 -0.94
C HIS A 34 -5.61 16.04 -1.80
N ASN A 35 -6.06 17.13 -1.18
CA ASN A 35 -6.86 18.18 -1.82
C ASN A 35 -8.09 17.66 -2.58
N GLY A 36 -8.78 16.66 -2.01
CA GLY A 36 -9.97 16.03 -2.61
C GLY A 36 -9.69 15.12 -3.82
N LYS A 37 -8.42 14.91 -4.19
CA LYS A 37 -8.01 13.95 -5.20
C LYS A 37 -7.59 12.65 -4.53
N VAL A 38 -8.19 11.54 -4.96
CA VAL A 38 -7.78 10.19 -4.56
C VAL A 38 -6.83 9.59 -5.60
N ILE A 39 -5.73 9.02 -5.13
CA ILE A 39 -4.70 8.36 -5.92
C ILE A 39 -4.51 6.97 -5.35
N GLY A 40 -4.64 5.96 -6.20
CA GLY A 40 -4.31 4.57 -5.86
C GLY A 40 -3.15 4.08 -6.72
N GLU A 41 -2.81 2.81 -6.56
CA GLU A 41 -1.59 2.18 -7.09
C GLU A 41 -0.32 2.74 -6.42
N SER A 42 0.53 1.84 -5.90
CA SER A 42 1.62 2.24 -5.01
C SER A 42 2.67 3.11 -5.71
N LEU A 43 2.97 2.85 -6.99
CA LEU A 43 3.96 3.64 -7.75
C LEU A 43 3.45 5.05 -8.06
N ASP A 44 2.19 5.19 -8.46
CA ASP A 44 1.58 6.50 -8.73
C ASP A 44 1.55 7.37 -7.47
N ILE A 45 1.33 6.76 -6.30
CA ILE A 45 1.42 7.46 -5.00
C ILE A 45 2.85 7.95 -4.75
N LEU A 46 3.88 7.13 -4.99
CA LEU A 46 5.28 7.56 -4.79
C LEU A 46 5.64 8.72 -5.73
N GLU A 47 5.26 8.64 -7.00
CA GLU A 47 5.49 9.72 -7.96
C GLU A 47 4.78 11.01 -7.54
N TYR A 48 3.53 10.92 -7.09
CA TYR A 48 2.79 12.07 -6.58
C TYR A 48 3.47 12.71 -5.37
N LEU A 49 3.92 11.90 -4.42
CA LEU A 49 4.62 12.40 -3.23
C LEU A 49 5.91 13.14 -3.62
N ASP A 50 6.67 12.61 -4.58
CA ASP A 50 7.94 13.17 -5.04
C ASP A 50 7.78 14.49 -5.82
N LEU A 51 6.60 14.71 -6.44
CA LEU A 51 6.26 15.91 -7.19
C LEU A 51 5.67 17.02 -6.32
N GLU A 52 4.76 16.67 -5.41
CA GLU A 52 3.96 17.66 -4.66
C GLU A 52 4.61 18.09 -3.35
N PHE A 53 5.48 17.26 -2.78
CA PHE A 53 6.15 17.55 -1.52
C PHE A 53 7.65 17.73 -1.75
N GLY A 54 8.23 18.71 -1.04
CA GLY A 54 9.68 18.87 -0.99
C GLY A 54 10.33 17.77 -0.15
N GLY A 55 11.65 17.64 -0.27
CA GLY A 55 12.43 16.67 0.52
C GLY A 55 13.38 15.85 -0.36
N PRO A 56 14.05 14.83 0.24
CA PRO A 56 14.85 13.88 -0.50
C PRO A 56 14.00 13.18 -1.56
N LYS A 57 14.55 13.07 -2.78
CA LYS A 57 13.85 12.42 -3.88
C LYS A 57 13.63 10.94 -3.60
N ILE A 58 12.38 10.50 -3.71
CA ILE A 58 11.97 9.11 -3.55
C ILE A 58 12.35 8.34 -4.82
N CYS A 59 12.04 8.93 -5.98
CA CYS A 59 12.32 8.32 -7.26
C CYS A 59 13.75 8.66 -7.72
N PRO A 60 14.43 7.74 -8.44
CA PRO A 60 15.72 8.05 -9.03
C PRO A 60 15.63 9.24 -9.99
N VAL A 61 16.58 10.16 -9.92
CA VAL A 61 16.62 11.35 -10.80
C VAL A 61 17.37 11.05 -12.10
N GLU A 62 18.54 10.41 -11.98
CA GLU A 62 19.43 10.13 -13.11
C GLU A 62 18.84 9.09 -14.09
N PRO A 63 18.99 9.29 -15.41
CA PRO A 63 18.42 8.39 -16.41
C PRO A 63 18.88 6.93 -16.28
N GLU A 64 20.15 6.71 -15.93
CA GLU A 64 20.71 5.38 -15.69
C GLU A 64 19.99 4.70 -14.52
N ASN A 65 19.86 5.39 -13.39
CA ASN A 65 19.25 4.86 -12.19
C ASN A 65 17.74 4.62 -12.37
N LYS A 66 17.06 5.46 -13.16
CA LYS A 66 15.66 5.23 -13.57
C LYS A 66 15.51 3.93 -14.35
N LYS A 67 16.41 3.67 -15.28
CA LYS A 67 16.40 2.42 -16.06
C LYS A 67 16.60 1.20 -15.16
N ILE A 68 17.59 1.26 -14.26
CA ILE A 68 17.86 0.18 -13.30
C ILE A 68 16.63 -0.07 -12.41
N ALA A 69 16.02 0.98 -11.87
CA ALA A 69 14.82 0.86 -11.03
C ALA A 69 13.64 0.28 -11.82
N SER A 70 13.42 0.72 -13.06
CA SER A 70 12.37 0.16 -13.92
C SER A 70 12.60 -1.32 -14.21
N ASP A 71 13.84 -1.71 -14.53
CA ASP A 71 14.20 -3.11 -14.78
C ASP A 71 14.00 -3.99 -13.54
N LEU A 72 14.31 -3.47 -12.34
CA LEU A 72 14.03 -4.17 -11.07
C LEU A 72 12.53 -4.31 -10.80
N LEU A 73 11.76 -3.24 -11.00
CA LEU A 73 10.31 -3.23 -10.76
C LEU A 73 9.56 -4.23 -11.65
N LYS A 74 9.99 -4.43 -12.90
CA LYS A 74 9.38 -5.39 -13.85
C LYS A 74 9.26 -6.82 -13.28
N HIS A 75 10.18 -7.22 -12.40
CA HIS A 75 10.20 -8.56 -11.82
C HIS A 75 9.65 -8.62 -10.40
N THR A 76 9.36 -7.48 -9.79
CA THR A 76 8.95 -7.39 -8.39
C THR A 76 7.61 -8.10 -8.15
N ASP A 77 6.64 -7.96 -9.05
CA ASP A 77 5.34 -8.63 -8.96
C ASP A 77 5.46 -10.15 -8.86
N THR A 78 6.28 -10.75 -9.73
CA THR A 78 6.53 -12.19 -9.74
C THR A 78 7.20 -12.64 -8.45
N PHE A 79 8.19 -11.88 -7.99
CA PHE A 79 8.91 -12.17 -6.75
C PHE A 79 7.99 -12.09 -5.52
N VAL A 80 7.20 -11.02 -5.40
CA VAL A 80 6.26 -10.82 -4.28
C VAL A 80 5.21 -11.94 -4.25
N LYS A 81 4.64 -12.30 -5.40
CA LYS A 81 3.67 -13.42 -5.49
C LYS A 81 4.30 -14.75 -5.09
N ALA A 82 5.49 -15.05 -5.59
CA ALA A 82 6.21 -16.27 -5.26
C ALA A 82 6.56 -16.34 -3.76
N GLY A 83 7.09 -15.25 -3.19
CA GLY A 83 7.42 -15.14 -1.77
C GLY A 83 6.20 -15.28 -0.87
N PHE A 84 5.12 -14.55 -1.17
CA PHE A 84 3.86 -14.66 -0.42
C PHE A 84 3.30 -16.08 -0.46
N SER A 85 3.29 -16.71 -1.64
CA SER A 85 2.85 -18.10 -1.79
C SER A 85 3.68 -19.05 -0.92
N ALA A 86 5.01 -18.98 -1.01
CA ALA A 86 5.90 -19.85 -0.24
C ALA A 86 5.74 -19.68 1.28
N LEU A 87 5.56 -18.44 1.76
CA LEU A 87 5.35 -18.15 3.19
C LEU A 87 3.94 -18.48 3.67
N SER A 88 2.94 -18.45 2.78
CA SER A 88 1.54 -18.75 3.12
C SER A 88 1.21 -20.24 3.02
N THR A 89 2.10 -21.05 2.44
CA THR A 89 1.95 -22.51 2.38
C THR A 89 2.60 -23.22 3.57
N LYS A 90 1.96 -23.18 4.76
CA LYS A 90 1.73 -24.34 5.66
C LYS A 90 1.17 -23.93 7.04
N ASP A 91 0.03 -24.54 7.39
CA ASP A 91 -0.48 -24.83 8.74
C ASP A 91 -0.72 -23.66 9.72
N ALA A 92 -1.85 -22.94 9.58
CA ALA A 92 -2.45 -22.18 10.67
C ALA A 92 -3.93 -22.60 10.85
N LYS A 93 -4.18 -23.56 11.75
CA LYS A 93 -5.52 -23.70 12.34
C LYS A 93 -5.80 -22.42 13.12
N PRO A 94 -6.98 -21.78 12.99
CA PRO A 94 -7.32 -20.62 13.81
C PRO A 94 -7.43 -21.10 15.26
N THR A 95 -6.47 -20.77 16.12
CA THR A 95 -6.67 -20.87 17.55
C THR A 95 -7.62 -19.74 17.92
N GLN A 96 -8.88 -20.09 18.23
CA GLN A 96 -9.79 -19.15 18.86
C GLN A 96 -9.18 -18.74 20.20
N ILE A 97 -8.80 -17.47 20.32
CA ILE A 97 -8.57 -16.85 21.61
C ILE A 97 -9.96 -16.38 22.06
N GLU A 98 -10.64 -17.18 22.89
CA GLU A 98 -11.77 -16.67 23.66
C GLU A 98 -11.24 -15.58 24.59
N GLN A 99 -11.48 -14.32 24.23
CA GLN A 99 -11.34 -13.22 25.18
C GLN A 99 -12.53 -13.26 26.13
N ASN A 100 -12.36 -13.99 27.22
CA ASN A 100 -13.24 -13.91 28.38
C ASN A 100 -13.11 -12.51 28.99
N PHE A 101 -13.97 -11.59 28.58
CA PHE A 101 -14.27 -10.40 29.37
C PHE A 101 -15.20 -10.84 30.51
N GLY A 102 -14.59 -11.27 31.62
CA GLY A 102 -15.26 -11.45 32.89
C GLY A 102 -15.72 -10.10 33.44
N THR A 103 -16.94 -10.12 33.97
CA THR A 103 -17.56 -9.04 34.78
C THR A 103 -16.85 -8.86 36.12
#